data_AF-A0AB39UR02-F1
#
_entry.id   AF-A0AB39UR02-F1
#
_cell.length_a   1.000
_cell.length_b   1.000
_cell.length_c   1.000
_cell.angle_alpha   90.00
_cell.angle_beta   90.00
_cell.angle_gamma   90.00
#
_symmetry.space_group_name_H-M   'P 1'
#
loop_
_entity.id
_entity.type
_entity.pdbx_description
1 polymer ?
#
loop_
_entity_poly.entity_id
_entity_poly.type
_entity_poly.pdbx_seq_one_letter_code
_entity_poly.pdbx_strand_id
1 'polypeptide(L)'
;MSHARHKKSRMLGVVGRRFLAGALTLALSAGIVPAAATAGVAIPLAASAGITQVASADTVGQDISRWQGSISIGALGSFVIVKQSGSDIGYLYKDSMYARNAKAVRAAGKGLGHYYFNGYANPTSAANYFVSNLVEYQKGDPLVYDAEGSSFVSPAAVAAWVAQVRARLGADANVYVYMSSSVTRAYNWSSVAASGVKLWVANYGSNNGAYHGAPSVSYWSTYYIHQYTSVGRVSGYSGSLDMNLAKSGAWSNGQTTSTATTATVASASSVPTGTYLGYSISQTQRLLNVYGYRLTVDGSYGPATRAAVANFQKTHGLTVDGYAGPATQAALAGTHSTSKTGVDGSAGSATIALWQKTMGTSVDGVVSGQVIPRGYSRTGLYSVAYGSTGSNLIRKVQARLGLAQDGFLGPNTIRAIQRHLGVTADGSFGPATVRALQTRLNTGKF
;
A
#
# COMPACT_ATOMS: atom_id res chain seq x y z
N MET A 1 13.99 50.20 -31.35
CA MET A 1 14.39 51.60 -31.10
C MET A 1 13.68 52.07 -29.85
N SER A 2 14.44 52.59 -28.87
CA SER A 2 13.99 53.43 -27.75
C SER A 2 13.11 52.78 -26.66
N HIS A 3 13.32 52.87 -25.33
CA HIS A 3 14.34 53.44 -24.41
C HIS A 3 13.97 52.81 -23.04
N ALA A 4 14.82 52.03 -22.36
CA ALA A 4 15.82 52.43 -21.36
C ALA A 4 15.30 53.16 -20.09
N ARG A 5 15.33 52.41 -18.96
CA ARG A 5 15.83 52.75 -17.60
C ARG A 5 15.38 54.06 -16.92
N HIS A 6 14.91 53.98 -15.66
CA HIS A 6 15.73 54.11 -14.43
C HIS A 6 14.95 54.26 -13.09
N LYS A 7 15.49 53.59 -12.05
CA LYS A 7 15.76 54.03 -10.66
C LYS A 7 14.65 54.22 -9.59
N LYS A 8 14.90 53.48 -8.47
CA LYS A 8 14.90 53.87 -7.02
C LYS A 8 13.53 54.23 -6.39
N SER A 9 13.21 54.00 -5.11
CA SER A 9 13.95 53.72 -3.87
C SER A 9 13.01 53.12 -2.80
N ARG A 10 13.60 52.52 -1.75
CA ARG A 10 13.00 52.10 -0.46
C ARG A 10 12.59 53.29 0.42
N MET A 11 11.60 53.10 1.32
CA MET A 11 11.60 53.40 2.79
C MET A 11 10.18 53.21 3.38
N LEU A 12 9.97 52.29 4.33
CA LEU A 12 9.96 52.41 5.81
C LEU A 12 8.56 52.72 6.41
N GLY A 13 8.14 51.93 7.41
CA GLY A 13 6.95 52.20 8.23
C GLY A 13 6.51 51.01 9.09
N VAL A 14 7.08 50.90 10.29
CA VAL A 14 6.70 49.99 11.39
C VAL A 14 5.58 50.62 12.23
N VAL A 15 4.78 49.79 12.91
CA VAL A 15 4.04 49.92 14.21
C VAL A 15 2.70 49.16 14.04
N GLY A 16 2.31 48.11 14.76
CA GLY A 16 2.61 47.66 16.12
C GLY A 16 1.36 47.87 16.99
N ARG A 17 0.58 46.83 17.31
CA ARG A 17 -0.30 46.80 18.51
C ARG A 17 -0.81 45.39 18.83
N ARG A 18 -0.41 44.92 20.02
CA ARG A 18 -0.96 43.81 20.81
C ARG A 18 -2.15 44.33 21.62
N PHE A 19 -3.11 43.47 21.96
CA PHE A 19 -4.03 43.71 23.09
C PHE A 19 -4.18 42.48 23.99
N LEU A 20 -4.33 42.81 25.27
CA LEU A 20 -4.17 42.02 26.49
C LEU A 20 -5.46 41.32 26.93
N ALA A 21 -5.27 40.28 27.75
CA ALA A 21 -6.29 39.58 28.53
C ALA A 21 -6.83 40.40 29.71
N GLY A 22 -8.05 40.09 30.16
CA GLY A 22 -8.63 40.53 31.42
C GLY A 22 -9.73 39.58 31.87
N ALA A 23 -9.52 38.94 33.03
CA ALA A 23 -10.48 38.10 33.73
C ALA A 23 -11.25 38.94 34.76
N LEU A 24 -12.53 38.61 35.01
CA LEU A 24 -13.26 39.08 36.19
C LEU A 24 -14.21 37.98 36.69
N THR A 25 -14.07 37.68 37.98
CA THR A 25 -14.87 36.72 38.76
C THR A 25 -15.95 37.47 39.53
N LEU A 26 -17.17 36.93 39.64
CA LEU A 26 -18.14 37.30 40.67
C LEU A 26 -19.00 36.07 41.05
N ALA A 27 -19.26 35.91 42.35
CA ALA A 27 -19.97 34.78 42.97
C ALA A 27 -21.32 35.20 43.58
N LEU A 28 -22.04 34.20 44.15
CA LEU A 28 -23.38 34.15 44.78
C LEU A 28 -24.55 33.86 43.81
N SER A 29 -25.54 33.01 44.09
CA SER A 29 -25.95 32.27 45.31
C SER A 29 -26.91 31.12 44.94
N ALA A 30 -27.19 30.24 45.90
CA ALA A 30 -27.92 28.98 45.77
C ALA A 30 -29.45 29.12 45.59
N GLY A 31 -30.06 28.14 44.91
CA GLY A 31 -31.51 27.89 44.87
C GLY A 31 -31.81 26.52 44.24
N ILE A 32 -32.49 25.64 44.97
CA ILE A 32 -32.75 24.22 44.68
C ILE A 32 -34.25 24.04 44.29
N VAL A 33 -34.48 23.47 43.08
CA VAL A 33 -35.65 22.73 42.47
C VAL A 33 -37.10 23.29 42.51
N PRO A 34 -38.06 22.72 41.73
CA PRO A 34 -38.02 22.00 40.44
C PRO A 34 -39.12 22.45 39.43
N ALA A 35 -39.11 21.83 38.23
CA ALA A 35 -40.28 21.36 37.46
C ALA A 35 -40.60 22.00 36.09
N ALA A 36 -41.13 21.09 35.26
CA ALA A 36 -41.97 21.27 34.08
C ALA A 36 -41.29 21.51 32.73
N ALA A 37 -41.42 20.48 31.89
CA ALA A 37 -41.20 20.49 30.46
C ALA A 37 -42.02 21.58 29.77
N THR A 38 -41.37 22.37 28.92
CA THR A 38 -42.04 23.13 27.86
C THR A 38 -41.29 22.90 26.55
N ALA A 39 -42.10 22.63 25.53
CA ALA A 39 -41.69 22.26 24.19
C ALA A 39 -40.77 23.33 23.56
N GLY A 40 -39.53 22.94 23.29
CA GLY A 40 -38.60 23.71 22.46
C GLY A 40 -38.89 23.46 21.00
N VAL A 41 -39.35 24.50 20.32
CA VAL A 41 -39.56 24.61 18.87
C VAL A 41 -38.39 23.99 18.10
N ALA A 42 -38.68 22.97 17.28
CA ALA A 42 -37.74 22.41 16.34
C ALA A 42 -37.41 23.46 15.27
N ILE A 43 -36.19 23.98 15.30
CA ILE A 43 -35.60 24.65 14.14
C ILE A 43 -35.32 23.52 13.13
N PRO A 44 -35.90 23.55 11.91
CA PRO A 44 -35.57 22.54 10.92
C PRO A 44 -34.11 22.77 10.50
N LEU A 45 -33.22 21.90 10.96
CA LEU A 45 -31.89 21.79 10.41
C LEU A 45 -32.08 21.34 8.95
N ALA A 46 -31.69 22.19 8.01
CA ALA A 46 -31.73 21.89 6.59
C ALA A 46 -31.08 20.51 6.37
N ALA A 47 -31.88 19.57 5.87
CA ALA A 47 -31.41 18.26 5.48
C ALA A 47 -30.24 18.43 4.51
N SER A 48 -29.04 17.97 4.91
CA SER A 48 -27.94 17.87 3.96
C SER A 48 -28.36 16.87 2.90
N ALA A 49 -28.58 17.37 1.68
CA ALA A 49 -28.91 16.55 0.53
C ALA A 49 -27.83 15.47 0.32
N GLY A 50 -28.25 14.20 0.23
CA GLY A 50 -27.48 13.18 -0.49
C GLY A 50 -26.97 11.97 0.29
N ILE A 51 -27.48 11.64 1.49
CA ILE A 51 -27.12 10.36 2.14
C ILE A 51 -28.27 9.37 1.98
N THR A 52 -28.19 8.49 0.98
CA THR A 52 -29.09 7.34 0.88
C THR A 52 -28.78 6.38 2.03
N GLN A 53 -29.80 6.07 2.84
CA GLN A 53 -29.67 5.26 4.05
C GLN A 53 -29.14 3.86 3.73
N VAL A 54 -28.12 3.42 4.47
CA VAL A 54 -27.63 2.03 4.46
C VAL A 54 -28.71 1.12 5.03
N ALA A 55 -28.98 -0.03 4.40
CA ALA A 55 -29.96 -0.99 4.92
C ALA A 55 -29.53 -1.47 6.32
N SER A 56 -30.48 -1.59 7.25
CA SER A 56 -30.20 -1.83 8.68
C SER A 56 -29.46 -3.14 8.99
N ALA A 57 -29.42 -4.09 8.06
CA ALA A 57 -28.75 -5.38 8.18
C ALA A 57 -27.35 -5.43 7.53
N ASP A 58 -26.96 -4.41 6.77
CA ASP A 58 -25.66 -4.38 6.12
C ASP A 58 -24.57 -3.94 7.11
N THR A 59 -23.39 -4.56 7.00
CA THR A 59 -22.26 -4.27 7.90
C THR A 59 -21.18 -3.51 7.17
N VAL A 60 -20.51 -2.60 7.89
CA VAL A 60 -19.35 -1.87 7.36
C VAL A 60 -18.08 -2.62 7.72
N GLY A 61 -17.16 -2.70 6.76
CA GLY A 61 -15.83 -3.27 6.96
C GLY A 61 -14.82 -2.64 6.01
N GLN A 62 -13.58 -3.12 6.08
CA GLN A 62 -12.48 -2.62 5.29
C GLN A 62 -11.80 -3.76 4.55
N ASP A 63 -11.12 -3.45 3.47
CA ASP A 63 -10.10 -4.33 2.93
C ASP A 63 -8.72 -3.69 3.12
N ILE A 64 -7.75 -4.54 3.45
CA ILE A 64 -6.40 -4.08 3.82
C ILE A 64 -5.34 -5.02 3.26
N SER A 65 -4.12 -4.49 3.14
CA SER A 65 -2.93 -5.20 2.71
C SER A 65 -1.74 -4.81 3.59
N ARG A 66 -0.52 -5.11 3.15
CA ARG A 66 0.70 -4.55 3.74
C ARG A 66 0.74 -3.02 3.78
N TRP A 67 -0.02 -2.33 2.94
CA TRP A 67 0.01 -0.86 2.85
C TRP A 67 -0.58 -0.17 4.08
N GLN A 68 -1.52 -0.81 4.76
CA GLN A 68 -2.13 -0.31 5.99
C GLN A 68 -1.32 -0.75 7.24
N GLY A 69 -0.01 -0.96 7.10
CA GLY A 69 0.82 -1.76 7.99
C GLY A 69 0.80 -1.42 9.48
N SER A 70 0.42 -0.22 9.94
CA SER A 70 0.32 0.12 11.37
C SER A 70 -1.12 0.15 11.90
N ILE A 71 -2.12 -0.22 11.09
CA ILE A 71 -3.52 -0.11 11.46
C ILE A 71 -3.86 -1.03 12.63
N SER A 72 -4.62 -0.50 13.59
CA SER A 72 -5.22 -1.28 14.65
C SER A 72 -6.46 -1.98 14.10
N ILE A 73 -6.44 -3.32 14.06
CA ILE A 73 -7.58 -4.11 13.58
C ILE A 73 -8.82 -3.89 14.44
N GLY A 74 -8.66 -3.61 15.74
CA GLY A 74 -9.78 -3.31 16.63
C GLY A 74 -10.57 -2.06 16.23
N ALA A 75 -9.91 -1.09 15.59
CA ALA A 75 -10.53 0.16 15.12
C ALA A 75 -11.30 -0.01 13.79
N LEU A 76 -11.19 -1.17 13.14
CA LEU A 76 -11.89 -1.48 11.90
C LEU A 76 -13.33 -1.93 12.18
N GLY A 77 -14.14 -1.99 11.12
CA GLY A 77 -15.54 -2.38 11.16
C GLY A 77 -15.77 -3.85 11.54
N SER A 78 -16.97 -4.37 11.26
CA SER A 78 -17.38 -5.72 11.68
C SER A 78 -16.66 -6.84 10.92
N PHE A 79 -16.06 -6.53 9.77
CA PHE A 79 -15.24 -7.45 9.00
C PHE A 79 -14.03 -6.78 8.37
N VAL A 80 -13.05 -7.59 8.00
CA VAL A 80 -11.86 -7.18 7.27
C VAL A 80 -11.51 -8.20 6.20
N ILE A 81 -11.35 -7.77 4.94
CA ILE A 81 -10.86 -8.61 3.84
C ILE A 81 -9.37 -8.33 3.65
N VAL A 82 -8.52 -9.34 3.85
CA VAL A 82 -7.07 -9.15 3.93
C VAL A 82 -6.37 -9.67 2.68
N LYS A 83 -5.45 -8.89 2.11
CA LYS A 83 -4.60 -9.34 1.00
C LYS A 83 -3.80 -10.54 1.46
N GLN A 84 -4.01 -11.66 0.80
CA GLN A 84 -3.32 -12.91 1.09
C GLN A 84 -2.05 -13.00 0.24
N SER A 85 -2.21 -12.88 -1.06
CA SER A 85 -1.15 -12.94 -2.05
C SER A 85 -1.52 -12.11 -3.27
N GLY A 86 -0.61 -12.08 -4.22
CA GLY A 86 -0.91 -11.62 -5.56
C GLY A 86 0.15 -12.10 -6.52
N SER A 87 0.09 -11.59 -7.73
CA SER A 87 1.21 -11.70 -8.66
C SER A 87 1.59 -10.37 -9.26
N ASP A 88 2.87 -10.18 -9.49
CA ASP A 88 3.40 -9.09 -10.30
C ASP A 88 4.08 -9.69 -11.53
N ILE A 89 3.48 -9.50 -12.70
CA ILE A 89 4.02 -9.94 -14.00
C ILE A 89 4.32 -11.46 -13.98
N GLY A 90 3.37 -12.23 -13.44
CA GLY A 90 3.46 -13.68 -13.37
C GLY A 90 4.20 -14.24 -12.16
N TYR A 91 4.88 -13.41 -11.36
CA TYR A 91 5.54 -13.85 -10.13
C TYR A 91 4.58 -13.82 -8.95
N LEU A 92 4.36 -14.98 -8.34
CA LEU A 92 3.51 -15.13 -7.15
C LEU A 92 4.24 -14.61 -5.90
N TYR A 93 3.54 -13.88 -5.05
CA TYR A 93 4.06 -13.42 -3.77
C TYR A 93 2.99 -13.51 -2.68
N LYS A 94 3.40 -13.75 -1.45
CA LYS A 94 2.52 -13.61 -0.27
C LYS A 94 2.58 -12.17 0.24
N ASP A 95 1.46 -11.62 0.67
CA ASP A 95 1.47 -10.32 1.34
C ASP A 95 2.16 -10.43 2.70
N SER A 96 3.09 -9.51 2.97
CA SER A 96 3.94 -9.56 4.16
C SER A 96 3.19 -9.34 5.47
N MET A 97 2.00 -8.73 5.43
CA MET A 97 1.15 -8.49 6.61
C MET A 97 0.00 -9.48 6.72
N TYR A 98 -0.22 -10.36 5.74
CA TYR A 98 -1.37 -11.26 5.69
C TYR A 98 -1.57 -12.05 6.99
N ALA A 99 -0.55 -12.79 7.43
CA ALA A 99 -0.67 -13.67 8.59
C ALA A 99 -0.95 -12.91 9.89
N ARG A 100 -0.34 -11.72 10.06
CA ARG A 100 -0.60 -10.86 11.22
C ARG A 100 -2.03 -10.34 11.18
N ASN A 101 -2.45 -9.78 10.04
CA ASN A 101 -3.76 -9.18 9.89
C ASN A 101 -4.86 -10.23 10.04
N ALA A 102 -4.76 -11.39 9.38
CA ALA A 102 -5.72 -12.49 9.50
C ALA A 102 -5.92 -12.94 10.96
N LYS A 103 -4.82 -13.17 11.69
CA LYS A 103 -4.84 -13.52 13.12
C LYS A 103 -5.48 -12.44 13.98
N ALA A 104 -5.12 -11.18 13.75
CA ALA A 104 -5.66 -10.07 14.52
C ALA A 104 -7.16 -9.85 14.24
N VAL A 105 -7.64 -10.11 13.02
CA VAL A 105 -9.08 -10.06 12.67
C VAL A 105 -9.85 -11.13 13.42
N ARG A 106 -9.34 -12.37 13.45
CA ARG A 106 -9.94 -13.45 14.24
C ARG A 106 -9.92 -13.17 15.73
N ALA A 107 -8.79 -12.74 16.26
CA ALA A 107 -8.66 -12.40 17.67
C ALA A 107 -9.61 -11.27 18.09
N ALA A 108 -9.93 -10.36 17.18
CA ALA A 108 -10.90 -9.28 17.40
C ALA A 108 -12.37 -9.72 17.22
N GLY A 109 -12.64 -11.00 16.93
CA GLY A 109 -14.00 -11.51 16.72
C GLY A 109 -14.68 -10.98 15.45
N LYS A 110 -13.91 -10.53 14.46
CA LYS A 110 -14.42 -9.92 13.22
C LYS A 110 -14.51 -10.94 12.09
N GLY A 111 -15.39 -10.69 11.13
CA GLY A 111 -15.46 -11.46 9.88
C GLY A 111 -14.16 -11.33 9.09
N LEU A 112 -13.55 -12.44 8.68
CA LEU A 112 -12.32 -12.44 7.89
C LEU A 112 -12.62 -12.84 6.44
N GLY A 113 -12.12 -12.06 5.49
CA GLY A 113 -12.02 -12.44 4.09
C GLY A 113 -10.56 -12.47 3.63
N HIS A 114 -10.32 -13.09 2.49
CA HIS A 114 -8.98 -13.23 1.91
C HIS A 114 -9.02 -12.87 0.44
N TYR A 115 -8.09 -12.05 -0.05
CA TYR A 115 -8.04 -11.72 -1.48
C TYR A 115 -6.68 -11.98 -2.14
N TYR A 116 -6.73 -12.40 -3.40
CA TYR A 116 -5.61 -12.58 -4.32
C TYR A 116 -5.61 -11.47 -5.36
N PHE A 117 -4.58 -10.63 -5.40
CA PHE A 117 -4.43 -9.60 -6.44
C PHE A 117 -3.88 -10.19 -7.75
N ASN A 118 -4.61 -10.03 -8.85
CA ASN A 118 -4.17 -10.51 -10.16
C ASN A 118 -3.17 -9.57 -10.83
N GLY A 119 -2.01 -10.14 -11.20
CA GLY A 119 -1.07 -9.50 -12.11
C GLY A 119 -0.30 -10.51 -12.96
N TYR A 120 -0.99 -11.13 -13.92
CA TYR A 120 -0.41 -11.97 -15.00
C TYR A 120 0.06 -13.39 -14.63
N ALA A 121 -0.23 -13.89 -13.43
CA ALA A 121 0.03 -15.30 -13.15
C ALA A 121 -0.97 -16.21 -13.89
N ASN A 122 -0.53 -17.43 -14.17
CA ASN A 122 -1.44 -18.49 -14.57
C ASN A 122 -2.51 -18.70 -13.46
N PRO A 123 -3.82 -18.68 -13.78
CA PRO A 123 -4.88 -18.65 -12.78
C PRO A 123 -4.91 -19.91 -11.89
N THR A 124 -4.62 -21.08 -12.45
CA THR A 124 -4.55 -22.34 -11.69
C THR A 124 -3.39 -22.31 -10.69
N SER A 125 -2.22 -21.84 -11.13
CA SER A 125 -1.04 -21.70 -10.27
C SER A 125 -1.27 -20.67 -9.16
N ALA A 126 -1.90 -19.54 -9.50
CA ALA A 126 -2.32 -18.52 -8.56
C ALA A 126 -3.29 -19.07 -7.50
N ALA A 127 -4.32 -19.82 -7.91
CA ALA A 127 -5.27 -20.45 -6.99
C ALA A 127 -4.56 -21.43 -6.04
N ASN A 128 -3.67 -22.28 -6.57
CA ASN A 128 -2.91 -23.21 -5.76
C ASN A 128 -2.04 -22.49 -4.72
N TYR A 129 -1.36 -21.42 -5.13
CA TYR A 129 -0.52 -20.64 -4.23
C TYR A 129 -1.34 -19.93 -3.15
N PHE A 130 -2.46 -19.32 -3.55
CA PHE A 130 -3.37 -18.64 -2.63
C PHE A 130 -3.90 -19.61 -1.57
N VAL A 131 -4.49 -20.74 -1.98
CA VAL A 131 -5.05 -21.75 -1.06
C VAL A 131 -3.98 -22.35 -0.14
N SER A 132 -2.81 -22.70 -0.67
CA SER A 132 -1.73 -23.29 0.13
C SER A 132 -1.15 -22.33 1.19
N ASN A 133 -1.44 -21.03 1.11
CA ASN A 133 -0.92 -20.02 2.02
C ASN A 133 -2.01 -19.34 2.86
N LEU A 134 -3.23 -19.89 2.90
CA LEU A 134 -4.29 -19.41 3.79
C LEU A 134 -3.90 -19.58 5.26
N VAL A 135 -4.28 -18.60 6.08
CA VAL A 135 -4.05 -18.55 7.52
C VAL A 135 -5.35 -18.07 8.16
N GLU A 136 -5.77 -18.73 9.24
CA GLU A 136 -7.05 -18.47 9.93
C GLU A 136 -8.32 -18.62 9.05
N TYR A 137 -8.19 -19.28 7.91
CA TYR A 137 -9.32 -19.56 7.03
C TYR A 137 -10.30 -20.51 7.72
N GLN A 138 -11.57 -20.14 7.66
CA GLN A 138 -12.71 -20.97 8.04
C GLN A 138 -13.60 -21.14 6.83
N LYS A 139 -14.18 -22.34 6.68
CA LYS A 139 -15.14 -22.61 5.61
C LYS A 139 -16.25 -21.57 5.67
N GLY A 140 -16.47 -20.91 4.54
CA GLY A 140 -17.46 -19.84 4.38
C GLY A 140 -16.92 -18.41 4.45
N ASP A 141 -15.64 -18.23 4.74
CA ASP A 141 -14.95 -16.96 4.51
C ASP A 141 -14.92 -16.61 3.02
N PRO A 142 -15.08 -15.32 2.64
CA PRO A 142 -14.85 -14.86 1.28
C PRO A 142 -13.43 -15.16 0.80
N LEU A 143 -13.32 -15.89 -0.29
CA LEU A 143 -12.08 -16.14 -1.04
C LEU A 143 -12.17 -15.37 -2.36
N VAL A 144 -11.46 -14.25 -2.45
CA VAL A 144 -11.66 -13.27 -3.50
C VAL A 144 -10.53 -13.33 -4.53
N TYR A 145 -10.90 -13.49 -5.80
CA TYR A 145 -10.03 -13.13 -6.92
C TYR A 145 -10.21 -11.66 -7.26
N ASP A 146 -9.19 -10.85 -7.02
CA ASP A 146 -9.20 -9.43 -7.35
C ASP A 146 -8.81 -9.24 -8.82
N ALA A 147 -9.85 -8.97 -9.63
CA ALA A 147 -9.80 -8.75 -11.07
C ALA A 147 -9.84 -7.24 -11.37
N GLU A 148 -8.82 -6.51 -10.90
CA GLU A 148 -8.66 -5.09 -11.19
C GLU A 148 -7.74 -4.81 -12.39
N GLY A 149 -8.15 -3.87 -13.26
CA GLY A 149 -7.47 -3.49 -14.50
C GLY A 149 -7.92 -4.31 -15.72
N SER A 150 -8.63 -3.68 -16.67
CA SER A 150 -9.22 -4.36 -17.84
C SER A 150 -8.18 -5.06 -18.72
N SER A 151 -6.95 -4.57 -18.79
CA SER A 151 -5.94 -5.15 -19.66
C SER A 151 -5.54 -6.60 -19.30
N PHE A 152 -5.89 -7.11 -18.11
CA PHE A 152 -5.38 -8.40 -17.57
C PHE A 152 -6.47 -9.30 -16.99
N VAL A 153 -7.73 -8.99 -17.28
CA VAL A 153 -8.90 -9.67 -16.74
C VAL A 153 -9.64 -10.36 -17.88
N SER A 154 -10.02 -11.62 -17.66
CA SER A 154 -10.92 -12.32 -18.56
C SER A 154 -11.87 -13.25 -17.78
N PRO A 155 -13.10 -13.47 -18.28
CA PRO A 155 -14.01 -14.46 -17.71
C PRO A 155 -13.38 -15.85 -17.60
N ALA A 156 -12.58 -16.26 -18.58
CA ALA A 156 -11.90 -17.55 -18.57
C ALA A 156 -10.87 -17.68 -17.44
N ALA A 157 -10.07 -16.63 -17.17
CA ALA A 157 -9.09 -16.66 -16.09
C ALA A 157 -9.75 -16.73 -14.71
N VAL A 158 -10.83 -15.95 -14.51
CA VAL A 158 -11.62 -16.00 -13.26
C VAL A 158 -12.24 -17.39 -13.09
N ALA A 159 -12.88 -17.93 -14.14
CA ALA A 159 -13.48 -19.27 -14.09
C ALA A 159 -12.44 -20.35 -13.75
N ALA A 160 -11.25 -20.30 -14.35
CA ALA A 160 -10.17 -21.25 -14.08
C ALA A 160 -9.66 -21.15 -12.63
N TRP A 161 -9.48 -19.93 -12.10
CA TRP A 161 -9.07 -19.73 -10.72
C TRP A 161 -10.13 -20.24 -9.74
N VAL A 162 -11.41 -19.90 -9.97
CA VAL A 162 -12.55 -20.35 -9.16
C VAL A 162 -12.64 -21.88 -9.14
N ALA A 163 -12.59 -22.51 -10.30
CA ALA A 163 -12.64 -23.96 -10.43
C ALA A 163 -11.52 -24.61 -9.62
N GLN A 164 -10.30 -24.06 -9.69
CA GLN A 164 -9.16 -24.60 -8.96
C GLN A 164 -9.27 -24.40 -7.44
N VAL A 165 -9.77 -23.24 -6.98
CA VAL A 165 -10.04 -23.03 -5.54
C VAL A 165 -11.06 -24.03 -5.02
N ARG A 166 -12.17 -24.23 -5.75
CA ARG A 166 -13.21 -25.21 -5.39
C ARG A 166 -12.73 -26.65 -5.46
N ALA A 167 -11.86 -26.98 -6.40
CA ALA A 167 -11.22 -28.30 -6.45
C ALA A 167 -10.35 -28.56 -5.22
N ARG A 168 -9.70 -27.51 -4.67
CA ARG A 168 -8.81 -27.62 -3.51
C ARG A 168 -9.54 -27.57 -2.16
N LEU A 169 -10.66 -26.84 -2.07
CA LEU A 169 -11.33 -26.54 -0.79
C LEU A 169 -12.77 -27.07 -0.70
N GLY A 170 -13.32 -27.63 -1.77
CA GLY A 170 -14.70 -28.08 -1.88
C GLY A 170 -15.55 -27.20 -2.80
N ALA A 171 -16.53 -27.82 -3.46
CA ALA A 171 -17.41 -27.14 -4.42
C ALA A 171 -18.21 -25.98 -3.81
N ASP A 172 -18.44 -26.01 -2.50
CA ASP A 172 -19.17 -25.02 -1.73
C ASP A 172 -18.27 -23.93 -1.10
N ALA A 173 -16.99 -23.84 -1.49
CA ALA A 173 -16.12 -22.73 -1.11
C ALA A 173 -16.76 -21.37 -1.51
N ASN A 174 -16.77 -20.42 -0.57
CA ASN A 174 -17.41 -19.11 -0.72
C ASN A 174 -16.54 -18.16 -1.55
N VAL A 175 -16.50 -18.43 -2.86
CA VAL A 175 -15.62 -17.74 -3.80
C VAL A 175 -16.26 -16.46 -4.34
N TYR A 176 -15.44 -15.42 -4.41
CA TYR A 176 -15.79 -14.11 -4.93
C TYR A 176 -14.88 -13.73 -6.10
N VAL A 177 -15.41 -12.89 -6.97
CA VAL A 177 -14.60 -12.02 -7.84
C VAL A 177 -14.80 -10.58 -7.40
N TYR A 178 -13.71 -9.85 -7.23
CA TYR A 178 -13.72 -8.40 -7.04
C TYR A 178 -13.47 -7.68 -8.37
N MET A 179 -14.30 -6.68 -8.68
CA MET A 179 -14.21 -5.89 -9.91
C MET A 179 -14.75 -4.47 -9.72
N SER A 180 -14.18 -3.49 -10.41
CA SER A 180 -14.84 -2.18 -10.57
C SER A 180 -16.08 -2.29 -11.47
N SER A 181 -17.05 -1.39 -11.30
CA SER A 181 -18.23 -1.33 -12.18
C SER A 181 -17.88 -1.18 -13.67
N SER A 182 -16.69 -0.66 -14.01
CA SER A 182 -16.24 -0.63 -15.40
C SER A 182 -15.90 -2.03 -15.90
N VAL A 183 -15.19 -2.83 -15.10
CA VAL A 183 -14.80 -4.20 -15.48
C VAL A 183 -16.03 -5.12 -15.54
N THR A 184 -17.02 -4.93 -14.66
CA THR A 184 -18.27 -5.70 -14.71
C THR A 184 -19.05 -5.49 -16.00
N ARG A 185 -18.83 -4.39 -16.72
CA ARG A 185 -19.46 -4.07 -18.02
C ARG A 185 -18.56 -4.35 -19.23
N ALA A 186 -17.27 -4.58 -19.00
CA ALA A 186 -16.29 -4.72 -20.08
C ALA A 186 -16.30 -6.10 -20.75
N TYR A 187 -16.85 -7.12 -20.09
CA TYR A 187 -16.86 -8.50 -20.59
C TYR A 187 -18.22 -9.16 -20.36
N ASN A 188 -18.48 -10.24 -21.09
CA ASN A 188 -19.60 -11.11 -20.82
C ASN A 188 -19.28 -12.02 -19.62
N TRP A 189 -19.87 -11.72 -18.47
CA TRP A 189 -19.65 -12.44 -17.22
C TRP A 189 -20.71 -13.51 -16.93
N SER A 190 -21.64 -13.78 -17.85
CA SER A 190 -22.78 -14.66 -17.61
C SER A 190 -22.39 -16.06 -17.12
N SER A 191 -21.34 -16.66 -17.71
CA SER A 191 -20.85 -17.99 -17.30
C SER A 191 -20.22 -17.99 -15.91
N VAL A 192 -19.44 -16.96 -15.58
CA VAL A 192 -18.85 -16.79 -14.25
C VAL A 192 -19.94 -16.57 -13.20
N ALA A 193 -20.91 -15.71 -13.48
CA ALA A 193 -22.04 -15.46 -12.57
C ALA A 193 -22.89 -16.73 -12.36
N ALA A 194 -23.20 -17.46 -13.45
CA ALA A 194 -23.97 -18.70 -13.39
C ALA A 194 -23.25 -19.82 -12.61
N SER A 195 -21.93 -19.78 -12.50
CA SER A 195 -21.16 -20.73 -11.67
C SER A 195 -21.34 -20.52 -10.16
N GLY A 196 -22.12 -19.53 -9.73
CA GLY A 196 -22.37 -19.22 -8.31
C GLY A 196 -21.20 -18.49 -7.63
N VAL A 197 -20.26 -17.94 -8.40
CA VAL A 197 -19.25 -17.01 -7.86
C VAL A 197 -19.95 -15.74 -7.43
N LYS A 198 -19.67 -15.26 -6.22
CA LYS A 198 -20.26 -14.02 -5.70
C LYS A 198 -19.50 -12.79 -6.19
N LEU A 199 -20.17 -11.64 -6.23
CA LEU A 199 -19.59 -10.38 -6.65
C LEU A 199 -19.28 -9.48 -5.44
N TRP A 200 -18.02 -9.03 -5.38
CA TRP A 200 -17.60 -7.85 -4.64
C TRP A 200 -17.32 -6.73 -5.65
N VAL A 201 -18.10 -5.66 -5.61
CA VAL A 201 -18.04 -4.60 -6.64
C VAL A 201 -17.46 -3.31 -6.08
N ALA A 202 -16.55 -2.67 -6.82
CA ALA A 202 -16.09 -1.32 -6.54
C ALA A 202 -16.87 -0.28 -7.37
N ASN A 203 -17.46 0.68 -6.68
CA ASN A 203 -18.07 1.87 -7.27
C ASN A 203 -18.07 3.00 -6.24
N TYR A 204 -17.28 4.04 -6.48
CA TYR A 204 -17.00 5.03 -5.44
C TYR A 204 -17.90 6.26 -5.46
N GLY A 205 -18.76 6.42 -6.48
CA GLY A 205 -19.44 7.69 -6.74
C GLY A 205 -18.43 8.85 -6.77
N SER A 206 -18.66 9.89 -5.96
CA SER A 206 -17.75 11.02 -5.81
C SER A 206 -16.43 10.71 -5.09
N ASN A 207 -16.28 9.50 -4.54
CA ASN A 207 -15.13 9.02 -3.79
C ASN A 207 -14.65 10.00 -2.70
N ASN A 208 -15.54 10.38 -1.80
CA ASN A 208 -15.28 11.37 -0.74
C ASN A 208 -15.40 10.77 0.68
N GLY A 209 -15.36 9.44 0.81
CA GLY A 209 -15.52 8.74 2.08
C GLY A 209 -16.97 8.34 2.41
N ALA A 210 -17.97 8.93 1.74
CA ALA A 210 -19.38 8.62 1.97
C ALA A 210 -19.91 7.52 1.04
N TYR A 211 -21.00 6.88 1.45
CA TYR A 211 -21.76 5.92 0.63
C TYR A 211 -22.71 6.67 -0.32
N HIS A 212 -22.63 6.37 -1.62
CA HIS A 212 -23.40 7.05 -2.68
C HIS A 212 -24.49 6.18 -3.31
N GLY A 213 -24.95 5.16 -2.59
CA GLY A 213 -25.98 4.24 -3.05
C GLY A 213 -25.44 2.98 -3.75
N ALA A 214 -26.36 2.06 -3.98
CA ALA A 214 -26.06 0.73 -4.49
C ALA A 214 -25.64 0.76 -5.98
N PRO A 215 -24.54 0.10 -6.37
CA PRO A 215 -24.18 -0.03 -7.78
C PRO A 215 -25.12 -0.98 -8.51
N SER A 216 -25.39 -0.67 -9.77
CA SER A 216 -26.07 -1.59 -10.69
C SER A 216 -25.08 -2.62 -11.25
N VAL A 217 -25.52 -3.88 -11.34
CA VAL A 217 -24.75 -5.01 -11.84
C VAL A 217 -25.59 -5.81 -12.84
N SER A 218 -25.00 -6.24 -13.95
CA SER A 218 -25.77 -6.76 -15.11
C SER A 218 -25.86 -8.29 -15.18
N TYR A 219 -24.84 -9.01 -14.72
CA TYR A 219 -24.77 -10.47 -14.84
C TYR A 219 -25.10 -11.21 -13.54
N TRP A 220 -24.97 -10.52 -12.40
CA TRP A 220 -25.35 -11.05 -11.10
C TRP A 220 -26.72 -10.50 -10.72
N SER A 221 -27.57 -11.34 -10.12
CA SER A 221 -28.83 -10.88 -9.51
C SER A 221 -28.59 -9.94 -8.32
N THR A 222 -27.43 -10.03 -7.68
CA THR A 222 -27.00 -9.15 -6.60
C THR A 222 -25.47 -9.15 -6.44
N TYR A 223 -24.92 -8.06 -5.90
CA TYR A 223 -23.59 -8.07 -5.28
C TYR A 223 -23.74 -8.30 -3.77
N TYR A 224 -22.74 -8.92 -3.15
CA TYR A 224 -22.74 -9.19 -1.71
C TYR A 224 -21.86 -8.23 -0.93
N ILE A 225 -20.83 -7.66 -1.57
CA ILE A 225 -19.94 -6.67 -0.97
C ILE A 225 -19.81 -5.52 -1.96
N HIS A 226 -19.88 -4.28 -1.48
CA HIS A 226 -19.67 -3.08 -2.26
C HIS A 226 -18.58 -2.24 -1.63
N GLN A 227 -17.45 -2.10 -2.32
CA GLN A 227 -16.43 -1.13 -1.97
C GLN A 227 -16.89 0.24 -2.48
N TYR A 228 -17.30 1.10 -1.55
CA TYR A 228 -18.00 2.35 -1.87
C TYR A 228 -17.10 3.59 -1.82
N THR A 229 -15.87 3.46 -1.34
CA THR A 229 -14.86 4.53 -1.38
C THR A 229 -13.47 3.95 -1.10
N SER A 230 -12.45 4.59 -1.65
CA SER A 230 -11.03 4.32 -1.36
C SER A 230 -10.37 5.40 -0.48
N VAL A 231 -11.15 6.39 -0.02
CA VAL A 231 -10.65 7.52 0.78
C VAL A 231 -11.33 7.60 2.15
N GLY A 232 -11.83 6.46 2.64
CA GLY A 232 -12.38 6.34 3.97
C GLY A 232 -11.36 6.67 5.06
N ARG A 233 -11.89 6.98 6.24
CA ARG A 233 -11.12 7.30 7.44
C ARG A 233 -11.67 6.48 8.60
N VAL A 234 -10.77 6.00 9.46
CA VAL A 234 -11.11 5.39 10.75
C VAL A 234 -10.23 6.01 11.83
N SER A 235 -10.70 5.97 13.08
CA SER A 235 -9.93 6.50 14.19
C SER A 235 -8.60 5.76 14.35
N GLY A 236 -7.52 6.50 14.64
CA GLY A 236 -6.18 5.92 14.84
C GLY A 236 -5.41 5.57 13.57
N TYR A 237 -5.93 5.91 12.39
CA TYR A 237 -5.22 5.73 11.11
C TYR A 237 -5.34 6.98 10.23
N SER A 238 -4.21 7.60 9.88
CA SER A 238 -4.17 8.83 9.08
C SER A 238 -4.23 8.61 7.57
N GLY A 239 -4.04 7.36 7.12
CA GLY A 239 -4.09 6.99 5.71
C GLY A 239 -5.52 6.88 5.18
N SER A 240 -5.63 6.75 3.86
CA SER A 240 -6.90 6.44 3.20
C SER A 240 -7.20 4.96 3.31
N LEU A 241 -8.49 4.63 3.44
CA LEU A 241 -8.97 3.26 3.53
C LEU A 241 -10.06 2.96 2.54
N ASP A 242 -10.00 1.74 2.04
CA ASP A 242 -11.04 1.13 1.26
C ASP A 242 -12.17 0.69 2.21
N MET A 243 -13.35 1.26 2.00
CA MET A 243 -14.52 1.00 2.84
C MET A 243 -15.53 0.19 2.06
N ASN A 244 -16.07 -0.81 2.75
CA ASN A 244 -16.96 -1.80 2.18
C ASN A 244 -18.25 -1.87 2.97
N LEU A 245 -19.33 -2.08 2.24
CA LEU A 245 -20.62 -2.49 2.78
C LEU A 245 -20.88 -3.94 2.38
N ALA A 246 -21.07 -4.83 3.35
CA ALA A 246 -21.39 -6.23 3.12
C ALA A 246 -22.84 -6.53 3.49
N LYS A 247 -23.56 -7.16 2.57
CA LYS A 247 -24.93 -7.63 2.77
C LYS A 247 -24.97 -8.91 3.59
N SER A 248 -26.13 -9.20 4.15
CA SER A 248 -26.42 -10.51 4.74
C SER A 248 -26.10 -11.65 3.75
N GLY A 249 -25.47 -12.70 4.25
CA GLY A 249 -25.00 -13.84 3.43
C GLY A 249 -23.67 -13.62 2.72
N ALA A 250 -22.97 -12.50 2.95
CA ALA A 250 -21.63 -12.31 2.43
C ALA A 250 -20.66 -13.39 2.95
N TRP A 251 -20.77 -13.76 4.22
CA TRP A 251 -20.14 -14.94 4.78
C TRP A 251 -21.15 -16.10 4.79
N SER A 252 -20.76 -17.27 4.29
CA SER A 252 -21.66 -18.45 4.33
C SER A 252 -21.60 -19.22 5.65
N ASN A 253 -20.80 -18.75 6.62
CA ASN A 253 -20.72 -19.29 7.97
C ASN A 253 -21.46 -18.44 9.03
N GLY A 254 -22.19 -17.40 8.61
CA GLY A 254 -23.00 -16.58 9.52
C GLY A 254 -22.22 -15.59 10.39
N GLN A 255 -20.90 -15.43 10.22
CA GLN A 255 -20.06 -14.55 11.06
C GLN A 255 -20.28 -13.03 10.85
N THR A 256 -21.15 -12.60 9.95
CA THR A 256 -21.48 -11.17 9.77
C THR A 256 -22.74 -10.77 10.51
N THR A 257 -22.74 -10.80 11.84
CA THR A 257 -23.90 -10.35 12.64
C THR A 257 -23.48 -9.74 13.98
N SER A 258 -22.62 -8.72 13.95
CA SER A 258 -22.62 -7.72 15.01
C SER A 258 -22.81 -6.35 14.37
N THR A 259 -24.02 -5.83 14.52
CA THR A 259 -24.44 -4.47 14.13
C THR A 259 -23.40 -3.49 14.62
N ALA A 260 -22.69 -2.84 13.70
CA ALA A 260 -21.66 -1.87 14.04
C ALA A 260 -22.33 -0.67 14.75
N THR A 261 -22.07 -0.51 16.05
CA THR A 261 -22.34 0.75 16.74
C THR A 261 -21.44 1.83 16.14
N THR A 262 -22.04 2.91 15.66
CA THR A 262 -21.35 4.08 15.12
C THR A 262 -20.34 4.59 16.16
N ALA A 263 -19.04 4.41 15.91
CA ALA A 263 -17.99 4.89 16.80
C ALA A 263 -17.96 6.43 16.77
N THR A 264 -18.31 7.05 17.89
CA THR A 264 -18.13 8.48 18.17
C THR A 264 -16.66 8.78 18.42
N VAL A 265 -16.20 9.92 17.91
CA VAL A 265 -14.79 10.32 17.83
C VAL A 265 -14.34 10.93 19.16
N ALA A 266 -13.33 10.35 19.80
CA ALA A 266 -12.54 10.99 20.86
C ALA A 266 -11.06 10.99 20.46
N SER A 267 -10.39 12.12 20.68
CA SER A 267 -9.00 12.39 20.27
C SER A 267 -7.99 11.99 21.35
N ALA A 268 -6.86 11.38 20.93
CA ALA A 268 -5.49 11.34 21.51
C ALA A 268 -4.79 10.05 21.00
N SER A 269 -3.48 9.89 20.80
CA SER A 269 -2.27 10.70 20.92
C SER A 269 -1.18 10.07 20.00
N SER A 270 -0.04 10.72 19.82
CA SER A 270 1.01 10.47 18.82
C SER A 270 1.65 9.06 18.81
N VAL A 271 1.67 8.41 17.63
CA VAL A 271 2.46 7.20 17.33
C VAL A 271 3.71 7.58 16.51
N PRO A 272 4.91 7.03 16.81
CA PRO A 272 6.11 7.29 16.02
C PRO A 272 5.94 6.87 14.55
N THR A 273 6.26 7.78 13.64
CA THR A 273 6.15 7.60 12.19
C THR A 273 7.39 6.88 11.68
N GLY A 274 7.25 5.68 11.11
CA GLY A 274 8.31 4.97 10.40
C GLY A 274 8.02 4.91 8.91
N THR A 275 9.00 5.25 8.07
CA THR A 275 8.89 5.15 6.61
C THR A 275 8.86 3.69 6.17
N TYR A 276 7.77 3.24 5.53
CA TYR A 276 7.71 1.94 4.87
C TYR A 276 8.42 2.00 3.52
N LEU A 277 9.46 1.17 3.33
CA LEU A 277 10.32 1.21 2.13
C LEU A 277 9.92 0.21 1.05
N GLY A 278 8.94 -0.66 1.32
CA GLY A 278 8.34 -1.57 0.33
C GLY A 278 9.28 -2.69 -0.14
N TYR A 279 10.23 -3.12 0.68
CA TYR A 279 11.22 -4.13 0.30
C TYR A 279 10.58 -5.47 -0.08
N SER A 280 11.08 -6.07 -1.16
CA SER A 280 10.82 -7.47 -1.52
C SER A 280 11.45 -8.43 -0.51
N ILE A 281 11.01 -9.69 -0.53
CA ILE A 281 11.56 -10.72 0.38
C ILE A 281 13.05 -10.92 0.11
N SER A 282 13.47 -10.98 -1.15
CA SER A 282 14.89 -11.10 -1.50
C SER A 282 15.70 -9.89 -1.04
N GLN A 283 15.12 -8.69 -1.04
CA GLN A 283 15.76 -7.49 -0.49
C GLN A 283 15.91 -7.60 1.03
N THR A 284 14.85 -8.04 1.73
CA THR A 284 14.88 -8.31 3.17
C THR A 284 15.97 -9.33 3.53
N GLN A 285 16.05 -10.45 2.81
CA GLN A 285 17.07 -11.49 3.01
C GLN A 285 18.49 -10.96 2.78
N ARG A 286 18.71 -10.17 1.73
CA ARG A 286 20.00 -9.52 1.47
C ARG A 286 20.40 -8.58 2.61
N LEU A 287 19.47 -7.76 3.09
CA LEU A 287 19.72 -6.83 4.20
C LEU A 287 20.02 -7.58 5.49
N LEU A 288 19.26 -8.62 5.82
CA LEU A 288 19.57 -9.48 6.98
C LEU A 288 20.96 -10.13 6.86
N ASN A 289 21.39 -10.54 5.66
CA ASN A 289 22.73 -11.08 5.48
C ASN A 289 23.84 -10.04 5.74
N VAL A 290 23.59 -8.76 5.47
CA VAL A 290 24.50 -7.67 5.87
C VAL A 290 24.65 -7.61 7.40
N TYR A 291 23.58 -7.88 8.14
CA TYR A 291 23.59 -8.00 9.61
C TYR A 291 24.05 -9.38 10.11
N GLY A 292 24.58 -10.25 9.24
CA GLY A 292 25.23 -11.51 9.64
C GLY A 292 24.32 -12.75 9.70
N TYR A 293 23.08 -12.69 9.20
CA TYR A 293 22.11 -13.79 9.33
C TYR A 293 22.28 -14.98 8.35
N ARG A 294 23.20 -14.91 7.38
CA ARG A 294 23.62 -16.00 6.46
C ARG A 294 22.47 -16.82 5.81
N LEU A 295 21.40 -16.16 5.41
CA LEU A 295 20.24 -16.72 4.71
C LEU A 295 20.53 -17.01 3.23
N THR A 296 19.86 -18.03 2.68
CA THR A 296 19.69 -18.17 1.23
C THR A 296 18.78 -17.06 0.70
N VAL A 297 19.20 -16.37 -0.37
CA VAL A 297 18.41 -15.29 -1.00
C VAL A 297 17.51 -15.89 -2.08
N ASP A 298 16.48 -16.61 -1.66
CA ASP A 298 15.54 -17.33 -2.52
C ASP A 298 14.23 -16.57 -2.78
N GLY A 299 14.06 -15.38 -2.18
CA GLY A 299 12.82 -14.62 -2.27
C GLY A 299 11.64 -15.22 -1.52
N SER A 300 11.87 -16.25 -0.70
CA SER A 300 10.86 -16.93 0.10
C SER A 300 10.93 -16.53 1.57
N TYR A 301 9.79 -16.12 2.12
CA TYR A 301 9.70 -15.74 3.54
C TYR A 301 9.53 -16.99 4.42
N GLY A 302 10.47 -17.92 4.30
CA GLY A 302 10.49 -19.19 5.01
C GLY A 302 10.92 -19.07 6.47
N PRO A 303 10.93 -20.19 7.22
CA PRO A 303 11.25 -20.21 8.65
C PRO A 303 12.58 -19.54 9.00
N ALA A 304 13.62 -19.75 8.19
CA ALA A 304 14.94 -19.14 8.39
C ALA A 304 14.88 -17.60 8.29
N THR A 305 14.22 -17.08 7.25
CA THR A 305 14.02 -15.63 7.07
C THR A 305 13.22 -15.03 8.22
N ARG A 306 12.14 -15.68 8.65
CA ARG A 306 11.32 -15.24 9.79
C ARG A 306 12.10 -15.23 11.10
N ALA A 307 12.92 -16.25 11.36
CA ALA A 307 13.77 -16.33 12.54
C ALA A 307 14.83 -15.23 12.55
N ALA A 308 15.47 -14.97 11.41
CA ALA A 308 16.43 -13.88 11.25
C ALA A 308 15.79 -12.51 11.50
N VAL A 309 14.58 -12.29 11.01
CA VAL A 309 13.84 -11.03 11.22
C VAL A 309 13.44 -10.86 12.67
N ALA A 310 12.92 -11.91 13.32
CA ALA A 310 12.58 -11.88 14.73
C ALA A 310 13.81 -11.58 15.60
N ASN A 311 14.95 -12.19 15.29
CA ASN A 311 16.20 -11.91 15.99
C ASN A 311 16.66 -10.47 15.74
N PHE A 312 16.64 -10.01 14.50
CA PHE A 312 16.97 -8.62 14.14
C PHE A 312 16.09 -7.62 14.90
N GLN A 313 14.78 -7.87 14.98
CA GLN A 313 13.85 -7.05 15.74
C GLN A 313 14.22 -7.01 17.22
N LYS A 314 14.51 -8.18 17.80
CA LYS A 314 14.91 -8.31 19.21
C LYS A 314 16.18 -7.52 19.50
N THR A 315 17.20 -7.61 18.64
CA THR A 315 18.48 -6.91 18.84
C THR A 315 18.39 -5.40 18.62
N HIS A 316 17.38 -4.92 17.89
CA HIS A 316 17.20 -3.50 17.56
C HIS A 316 16.03 -2.83 18.32
N GLY A 317 15.50 -3.49 19.36
CA GLY A 317 14.44 -2.91 20.20
C GLY A 317 13.12 -2.70 19.47
N LEU A 318 12.84 -3.50 18.44
CA LEU A 318 11.59 -3.47 17.68
C LEU A 318 10.60 -4.51 18.20
N THR A 319 9.33 -4.37 17.84
CA THR A 319 8.32 -5.42 18.06
C THR A 319 8.77 -6.73 17.41
N VAL A 320 8.92 -7.78 18.21
CA VAL A 320 9.42 -9.09 17.78
C VAL A 320 8.26 -9.94 17.27
N ASP A 321 7.87 -9.74 16.01
CA ASP A 321 6.79 -10.49 15.34
C ASP A 321 7.32 -11.45 14.25
N GLY A 322 8.60 -11.31 13.89
CA GLY A 322 9.25 -12.06 12.82
C GLY A 322 8.90 -11.58 11.42
N TYR A 323 8.29 -10.41 11.27
CA TYR A 323 7.87 -9.84 9.99
C TYR A 323 8.55 -8.48 9.73
N ALA A 324 9.12 -8.32 8.53
CA ALA A 324 9.81 -7.09 8.15
C ALA A 324 8.79 -6.01 7.75
N GLY A 325 8.05 -5.48 8.73
CA GLY A 325 7.14 -4.34 8.59
C GLY A 325 7.87 -3.00 8.51
N PRO A 326 7.16 -1.87 8.36
CA PRO A 326 7.75 -0.53 8.16
C PRO A 326 8.90 -0.17 9.10
N ALA A 327 8.70 -0.29 10.40
CA ALA A 327 9.76 -0.01 11.38
C ALA A 327 10.95 -0.96 11.23
N THR A 328 10.69 -2.23 10.92
CA THR A 328 11.75 -3.22 10.69
C THR A 328 12.47 -2.99 9.37
N GLN A 329 11.78 -2.58 8.29
CA GLN A 329 12.41 -2.24 7.02
C GLN A 329 13.22 -0.95 7.12
N ALA A 330 12.72 0.06 7.85
CA ALA A 330 13.47 1.27 8.14
C ALA A 330 14.74 0.97 8.96
N ALA A 331 14.64 0.08 9.96
CA ALA A 331 15.79 -0.37 10.72
C ALA A 331 16.74 -1.25 9.90
N LEU A 332 16.23 -2.15 9.06
CA LEU A 332 17.00 -2.99 8.14
C LEU A 332 17.73 -2.16 7.09
N ALA A 333 17.14 -1.04 6.65
CA ALA A 333 17.82 -0.09 5.79
C ALA A 333 19.06 0.49 6.49
N GLY A 334 18.97 0.71 7.81
CA GLY A 334 20.04 1.24 8.64
C GLY A 334 20.61 2.58 8.13
N THR A 335 21.61 3.12 8.81
CA THR A 335 22.49 4.12 8.19
C THR A 335 23.23 3.43 7.06
N HIS A 336 22.75 3.59 5.82
CA HIS A 336 23.45 3.12 4.64
C HIS A 336 24.91 3.58 4.73
N SER A 337 25.85 2.64 4.75
CA SER A 337 27.27 2.97 4.79
C SER A 337 27.58 3.78 3.54
N THR A 338 27.88 5.07 3.74
CA THR A 338 28.34 5.97 2.70
C THR A 338 29.86 6.11 2.70
N SER A 339 30.52 5.10 3.29
CA SER A 339 31.94 4.85 3.21
C SER A 339 32.27 4.17 1.88
N LYS A 340 33.56 4.07 1.54
CA LYS A 340 34.02 3.39 0.32
C LYS A 340 33.43 1.97 0.24
N THR A 341 32.94 1.59 -0.93
CA THR A 341 32.36 0.27 -1.21
C THR A 341 33.39 -0.62 -1.91
N GLY A 342 33.24 -1.95 -1.83
CA GLY A 342 33.98 -2.86 -2.71
C GLY A 342 33.70 -2.58 -4.19
N VAL A 343 34.66 -2.88 -5.06
CA VAL A 343 34.53 -2.76 -6.52
C VAL A 343 34.22 -4.15 -7.08
N ASP A 344 32.98 -4.60 -6.89
CA ASP A 344 32.54 -5.97 -7.18
C ASP A 344 31.67 -6.06 -8.46
N GLY A 345 31.23 -4.93 -9.01
CA GLY A 345 30.30 -4.91 -10.15
C GLY A 345 28.85 -5.15 -9.78
N SER A 346 28.52 -5.10 -8.49
CA SER A 346 27.18 -5.27 -7.96
C SER A 346 26.70 -3.98 -7.29
N ALA A 347 25.79 -3.27 -7.94
CA ALA A 347 25.20 -2.05 -7.41
C ALA A 347 24.08 -2.41 -6.42
N GLY A 348 24.50 -2.87 -5.24
CA GLY A 348 23.66 -3.04 -4.06
C GLY A 348 23.39 -1.73 -3.33
N SER A 349 22.72 -1.81 -2.18
CA SER A 349 22.26 -0.64 -1.44
C SER A 349 23.39 0.30 -1.00
N ALA A 350 24.57 -0.22 -0.64
CA ALA A 350 25.73 0.59 -0.29
C ALA A 350 26.25 1.41 -1.49
N THR A 351 26.39 0.78 -2.67
CA THR A 351 26.80 1.46 -3.91
C THR A 351 25.82 2.56 -4.27
N ILE A 352 24.51 2.28 -4.19
CA ILE A 352 23.48 3.27 -4.51
C ILE A 352 23.42 4.38 -3.46
N ALA A 353 23.57 4.07 -2.18
CA ALA A 353 23.61 5.06 -1.11
C ALA A 353 24.81 6.01 -1.26
N LEU A 354 25.98 5.46 -1.60
CA LEU A 354 27.16 6.27 -1.90
C LEU A 354 26.93 7.13 -3.16
N TRP A 355 26.25 6.61 -4.17
CA TRP A 355 25.86 7.38 -5.35
C TRP A 355 24.92 8.52 -4.99
N GLN A 356 23.89 8.26 -4.18
CA GLN A 356 22.94 9.26 -3.69
C GLN A 356 23.59 10.36 -2.86
N LYS A 357 24.49 9.98 -1.94
CA LYS A 357 25.29 10.96 -1.19
C LYS A 357 26.11 11.83 -2.14
N THR A 358 26.81 11.23 -3.09
CA THR A 358 27.65 11.93 -4.06
C THR A 358 26.84 12.90 -4.94
N MET A 359 25.60 12.52 -5.28
CA MET A 359 24.69 13.32 -6.10
C MET A 359 23.83 14.30 -5.27
N GLY A 360 23.94 14.28 -3.93
CA GLY A 360 23.18 15.15 -3.03
C GLY A 360 21.67 14.87 -3.01
N THR A 361 21.27 13.60 -3.08
CA THR A 361 19.86 13.17 -2.92
C THR A 361 19.64 12.46 -1.59
N SER A 362 18.38 12.21 -1.26
CA SER A 362 18.02 11.31 -0.15
C SER A 362 18.76 9.97 -0.28
N VAL A 363 19.38 9.53 0.82
CA VAL A 363 20.21 8.31 0.87
C VAL A 363 19.34 7.16 1.39
N ASP A 364 18.65 6.51 0.47
CA ASP A 364 17.77 5.36 0.73
C ASP A 364 18.31 4.03 0.15
N GLY A 365 19.46 4.09 -0.52
CA GLY A 365 20.14 2.94 -1.10
C GLY A 365 19.41 2.32 -2.29
N VAL A 366 18.41 2.99 -2.90
CA VAL A 366 17.57 2.40 -3.96
C VAL A 366 17.44 3.32 -5.17
N VAL A 367 17.58 2.76 -6.37
CA VAL A 367 17.18 3.45 -7.61
C VAL A 367 15.67 3.26 -7.79
N SER A 368 14.88 4.23 -7.36
CA SER A 368 13.40 4.14 -7.31
C SER A 368 12.68 4.48 -8.62
N GLY A 369 11.39 4.16 -8.70
CA GLY A 369 10.49 4.61 -9.77
C GLY A 369 10.86 4.14 -11.18
N GLN A 370 11.52 2.99 -11.31
CA GLN A 370 12.03 2.50 -12.59
C GLN A 370 11.02 1.63 -13.33
N VAL A 371 10.92 1.75 -14.65
CA VAL A 371 10.21 0.75 -15.45
C VAL A 371 11.05 -0.52 -15.63
N ILE A 372 10.39 -1.62 -16.00
CA ILE A 372 11.08 -2.86 -16.36
C ILE A 372 11.81 -2.68 -17.68
N PRO A 373 13.07 -3.11 -17.80
CA PRO A 373 13.83 -2.98 -19.04
C PRO A 373 13.17 -3.72 -20.19
N ARG A 374 13.09 -3.07 -21.36
CA ARG A 374 12.69 -3.69 -22.63
C ARG A 374 13.79 -3.39 -23.65
N GLY A 375 14.45 -4.44 -24.17
CA GLY A 375 15.53 -4.30 -25.15
C GLY A 375 16.89 -3.87 -24.59
N TYR A 376 17.09 -3.91 -23.26
CA TYR A 376 18.40 -3.68 -22.61
C TYR A 376 18.47 -4.39 -21.25
N SER A 377 19.69 -4.52 -20.72
CA SER A 377 19.97 -5.23 -19.47
C SER A 377 20.38 -4.27 -18.33
N ARG A 378 20.07 -4.64 -17.08
CA ARG A 378 20.60 -3.99 -15.87
C ARG A 378 21.11 -5.04 -14.86
N THR A 379 21.84 -6.04 -15.33
CA THR A 379 22.33 -7.16 -14.50
C THR A 379 23.25 -6.75 -13.36
N GLY A 380 23.85 -5.57 -13.41
CA GLY A 380 24.64 -5.01 -12.32
C GLY A 380 23.82 -4.25 -11.27
N LEU A 381 22.53 -3.97 -11.51
CA LEU A 381 21.69 -3.19 -10.61
C LEU A 381 20.86 -4.09 -9.68
N TYR A 382 21.27 -4.21 -8.43
CA TYR A 382 20.62 -5.07 -7.44
C TYR A 382 19.66 -4.33 -6.51
N SER A 383 19.86 -3.01 -6.34
CA SER A 383 19.01 -2.17 -5.50
C SER A 383 18.16 -1.20 -6.32
N VAL A 384 17.05 -1.72 -6.83
CA VAL A 384 16.08 -1.00 -7.68
C VAL A 384 14.66 -1.19 -7.15
N ALA A 385 13.84 -0.14 -7.23
CA ALA A 385 12.40 -0.22 -7.02
C ALA A 385 11.67 0.19 -8.30
N TYR A 386 10.72 -0.64 -8.71
CA TYR A 386 9.98 -0.43 -9.95
C TYR A 386 8.79 0.51 -9.78
N GLY A 387 8.46 1.27 -10.82
CA GLY A 387 7.41 2.27 -10.87
C GLY A 387 7.46 3.10 -12.16
N SER A 388 6.58 4.10 -12.28
CA SER A 388 6.44 4.92 -13.49
C SER A 388 6.83 6.39 -13.29
N THR A 389 7.36 6.76 -12.13
CA THR A 389 7.57 8.16 -11.72
C THR A 389 8.99 8.67 -11.87
N GLY A 390 9.97 7.78 -12.08
CA GLY A 390 11.39 8.12 -12.22
C GLY A 390 12.07 8.51 -10.89
N SER A 391 13.34 8.09 -10.75
CA SER A 391 14.15 8.33 -9.54
C SER A 391 14.64 9.76 -9.45
N ASN A 392 14.65 10.35 -8.25
CA ASN A 392 15.33 11.63 -8.01
C ASN A 392 16.86 11.51 -8.21
N LEU A 393 17.47 10.39 -7.78
CA LEU A 393 18.88 10.10 -8.04
C LEU A 393 19.19 10.18 -9.55
N ILE A 394 18.37 9.50 -10.35
CA ILE A 394 18.60 9.46 -11.79
C ILE A 394 18.34 10.81 -12.46
N ARG A 395 17.37 11.60 -11.97
CA ARG A 395 17.19 12.98 -12.44
C ARG A 395 18.42 13.85 -12.19
N LYS A 396 19.05 13.74 -11.02
CA LYS A 396 20.32 14.44 -10.74
C LYS A 396 21.46 13.97 -11.63
N VAL A 397 21.55 12.67 -11.88
CA VAL A 397 22.54 12.09 -12.81
C VAL A 397 22.33 12.62 -14.23
N GLN A 398 21.09 12.62 -14.71
CA GLN A 398 20.72 13.15 -16.01
C GLN A 398 21.04 14.63 -16.13
N ALA A 399 20.68 15.44 -15.12
CA ALA A 399 21.03 16.86 -15.08
C ALA A 399 22.55 17.08 -15.18
N ARG A 400 23.34 16.30 -14.42
CA ARG A 400 24.81 16.38 -14.42
C ARG A 400 25.43 15.99 -15.76
N LEU A 401 24.77 15.10 -16.50
CA LEU A 401 25.20 14.62 -17.82
C LEU A 401 24.55 15.37 -19.00
N GLY A 402 23.77 16.43 -18.74
CA GLY A 402 23.12 17.23 -19.77
C GLY A 402 21.97 16.54 -20.50
N LEU A 403 21.27 15.62 -19.84
CA LEU A 403 20.13 14.86 -20.38
C LEU A 403 18.79 15.40 -19.90
N ALA A 404 17.70 15.02 -20.60
CA ALA A 404 16.34 15.17 -20.11
C ALA A 404 16.16 14.38 -18.79
N GLN A 405 15.51 15.02 -17.81
CA GLN A 405 15.43 14.54 -16.43
C GLN A 405 14.14 13.72 -16.20
N ASP A 406 13.95 12.64 -16.95
CA ASP A 406 12.81 11.75 -16.79
C ASP A 406 12.93 10.81 -15.57
N GLY A 407 14.11 10.72 -14.97
CA GLY A 407 14.39 9.87 -13.82
C GLY A 407 14.51 8.37 -14.13
N PHE A 408 14.52 7.97 -15.39
CA PHE A 408 14.67 6.59 -15.80
C PHE A 408 16.11 6.25 -16.17
N LEU A 409 16.61 5.16 -15.59
CA LEU A 409 17.88 4.54 -15.95
C LEU A 409 17.69 3.66 -17.20
N GLY A 410 17.24 4.29 -18.28
CA GLY A 410 17.07 3.67 -19.60
C GLY A 410 18.36 3.68 -20.43
N PRO A 411 18.36 3.09 -21.64
CA PRO A 411 19.56 2.90 -22.45
C PRO A 411 20.32 4.19 -22.75
N ASN A 412 19.61 5.30 -22.99
CA ASN A 412 20.24 6.60 -23.27
C ASN A 412 20.97 7.15 -22.04
N THR A 413 20.33 7.09 -20.87
CA THR A 413 20.94 7.46 -19.59
C THR A 413 22.14 6.57 -19.29
N ILE A 414 22.01 5.24 -19.48
CA ILE A 414 23.09 4.28 -19.25
C ILE A 414 24.29 4.55 -20.16
N ARG A 415 24.08 4.77 -21.47
CA ARG A 415 25.17 5.11 -22.40
C ARG A 415 25.88 6.39 -22.01
N ALA A 416 25.15 7.39 -21.51
CA ALA A 416 25.77 8.63 -21.04
C ALA A 416 26.62 8.41 -19.79
N ILE A 417 26.13 7.61 -18.83
CA ILE A 417 26.90 7.19 -17.65
C ILE A 417 28.16 6.44 -18.08
N GLN A 418 28.05 5.50 -19.01
CA GLN A 418 29.19 4.71 -19.50
C GLN A 418 30.26 5.57 -20.16
N ARG A 419 29.88 6.52 -21.03
CA ARG A 419 30.81 7.50 -21.61
C ARG A 419 31.48 8.35 -20.54
N HIS A 420 30.71 8.81 -19.56
CA HIS A 420 31.23 9.61 -18.46
C HIS A 420 32.24 8.84 -17.60
N LEU A 421 32.02 7.54 -17.41
CA LEU A 421 32.90 6.65 -16.66
C LEU A 421 34.05 6.07 -17.50
N GLY A 422 34.12 6.37 -18.80
CA GLY A 422 35.17 5.87 -19.69
C GLY A 422 35.08 4.38 -20.02
N VAL A 423 33.87 3.78 -20.00
CA VAL A 423 33.64 2.38 -20.38
C VAL A 423 32.78 2.27 -21.64
N THR A 424 32.74 1.07 -22.24
CA THR A 424 31.95 0.80 -23.45
C THR A 424 30.49 1.19 -23.26
N ALA A 425 29.97 2.02 -24.18
CA ALA A 425 28.62 2.56 -24.13
C ALA A 425 27.58 1.61 -24.78
N ASP A 426 27.41 0.42 -24.21
CA ASP A 426 26.48 -0.61 -24.71
C ASP A 426 25.01 -0.39 -24.33
N GLY A 427 24.72 0.58 -23.44
CA GLY A 427 23.36 0.88 -22.98
C GLY A 427 22.78 -0.13 -21.99
N SER A 428 23.59 -1.05 -21.48
CA SER A 428 23.25 -2.00 -20.43
C SER A 428 24.00 -1.70 -19.12
N PHE A 429 23.27 -1.68 -18.01
CA PHE A 429 23.85 -1.40 -16.70
C PHE A 429 24.39 -2.69 -16.06
N GLY A 430 25.46 -3.22 -16.65
CA GLY A 430 26.10 -4.47 -16.26
C GLY A 430 27.29 -4.30 -15.29
N PRO A 431 27.94 -5.41 -14.89
CA PRO A 431 29.03 -5.39 -13.90
C PRO A 431 30.22 -4.49 -14.25
N ALA A 432 30.56 -4.34 -15.53
CA ALA A 432 31.64 -3.45 -15.96
C ALA A 432 31.31 -1.98 -15.68
N THR A 433 30.10 -1.55 -16.04
CA THR A 433 29.56 -0.21 -15.73
C THR A 433 29.57 0.04 -14.22
N VAL A 434 29.15 -0.95 -13.44
CA VAL A 434 29.09 -0.83 -11.98
C VAL A 434 30.47 -0.74 -11.34
N ARG A 435 31.45 -1.54 -11.77
CA ARG A 435 32.82 -1.44 -11.25
C ARG A 435 33.41 -0.06 -11.49
N ALA A 436 33.23 0.49 -12.68
CA ALA A 436 33.67 1.84 -13.00
C ALA A 436 32.97 2.90 -12.12
N LEU A 437 31.65 2.75 -11.92
CA LEU A 437 30.88 3.60 -11.03
C LEU A 437 31.41 3.53 -9.59
N GLN A 438 31.59 2.34 -9.03
CA GLN A 438 32.11 2.12 -7.67
C GLN A 438 33.48 2.75 -7.47
N THR A 439 34.41 2.52 -8.42
CA THR A 439 35.74 3.15 -8.40
C THR A 439 35.64 4.67 -8.34
N ARG A 440 34.73 5.25 -9.15
CA ARG A 440 34.52 6.70 -9.19
C ARG A 440 33.92 7.24 -7.90
N LEU A 441 32.84 6.61 -7.42
CA LEU A 441 32.16 6.96 -6.17
C LEU A 441 33.07 6.86 -4.95
N ASN A 442 33.98 5.89 -4.91
CA ASN A 442 34.98 5.74 -3.85
C ASN A 442 35.98 6.90 -3.76
N THR A 443 36.07 7.74 -4.79
CA THR A 443 36.83 9.00 -4.77
C THR A 443 35.98 10.21 -4.36
N GLY A 444 34.72 9.99 -3.97
CA GLY A 444 33.75 11.05 -3.64
C GLY A 444 33.24 11.80 -4.87
N LYS A 445 33.38 11.22 -6.06
CA LYS A 445 33.03 11.87 -7.33
C LYS A 445 32.03 11.03 -8.11
N PHE A 446 31.20 11.73 -8.87
CA PHE A 446 30.53 11.23 -10.06
C PHE A 446 31.09 12.09 -11.20
#